data_AF-D4B833-F1
#
_entry.id   AF-D4B833-F1
#
_cell.length_a   1.000
_cell.length_b   1.000
_cell.length_c   1.000
_cell.angle_alpha   90.00
_cell.angle_beta   90.00
_cell.angle_gamma   90.00
#
_symmetry.space_group_name_H-M   'P 1'
#
loop_
_entity.id
_entity.type
_entity.pdbx_description
1 polymer ?
#
loop_
_entity_poly.entity_id
_entity_poly.type
_entity_poly.pdbx_seq_one_letter_code
_entity_poly.pdbx_strand_id
1 'polypeptide(L)'
;MKTPMVLKAKDTIRHGCLKYDAGATDITQSFMAIRKTMTSSGRSSTYEASRSEEASHADIAWATMHALLNEPLSAGSGMHSTSILDIN
;
A
#
# COMPACT_ATOMS: atom_id res chain seq x y z
N MET A 1 -0.69 6.71 -11.76
CA MET A 1 0.03 5.56 -11.18
C MET A 1 -0.40 5.20 -9.74
N LYS A 2 -1.16 6.04 -9.02
CA LYS A 2 -1.58 5.79 -7.63
C LYS A 2 -2.56 4.61 -7.45
N THR A 3 -3.58 4.52 -8.29
CA THR A 3 -4.60 3.46 -8.25
C THR A 3 -4.03 2.03 -8.31
N PRO A 4 -3.16 1.67 -9.27
CA PRO A 4 -2.62 0.30 -9.34
C PRO A 4 -1.77 -0.06 -8.12
N MET A 5 -1.04 0.89 -7.53
CA MET A 5 -0.25 0.67 -6.31
C MET A 5 -1.13 0.29 -5.12
N VAL A 6 -2.22 1.04 -4.89
CA VAL A 6 -3.16 0.78 -3.79
C VAL A 6 -3.86 -0.57 -4.00
N LEU A 7 -4.21 -0.91 -5.24
CA LEU A 7 -4.82 -2.20 -5.56
C LEU A 7 -3.86 -3.37 -5.28
N LYS A 8 -2.59 -3.24 -5.69
CA LYS A 8 -1.55 -4.24 -5.44
C LYS A 8 -1.30 -4.42 -3.94
N ALA A 9 -1.17 -3.33 -3.19
CA ALA A 9 -0.97 -3.40 -1.74
C ALA A 9 -2.16 -4.02 -1.02
N LYS A 10 -3.39 -3.70 -1.44
CA LYS A 10 -4.59 -4.33 -0.88
C LYS A 10 -4.62 -5.84 -1.14
N ASP A 11 -4.13 -6.26 -2.29
CA ASP A 11 -4.00 -7.68 -2.64
C ASP A 11 -2.97 -8.40 -1.75
N THR A 12 -1.78 -7.81 -1.57
CA THR A 12 -0.73 -8.35 -0.67
C THR A 12 -1.21 -8.47 0.78
N ILE A 13 -1.92 -7.44 1.29
CA ILE A 13 -2.49 -7.45 2.64
C ILE A 13 -3.55 -8.55 2.76
N ARG A 14 -4.43 -8.70 1.76
CA ARG A 14 -5.47 -9.74 1.74
C ARG A 14 -4.90 -11.15 1.70
N HIS A 15 -3.78 -11.34 1.01
CA HIS A 15 -3.07 -12.62 0.97
C HIS A 15 -2.25 -12.90 2.23
N GLY A 16 -2.14 -11.95 3.17
CA GLY A 16 -1.35 -12.11 4.40
C GLY A 16 0.17 -12.12 4.15
N CYS A 17 0.61 -11.61 3.01
CA CYS A 17 2.03 -11.58 2.63
C CYS A 17 2.78 -10.36 3.18
N LEU A 18 2.07 -9.38 3.75
CA LEU A 18 2.68 -8.23 4.43
C LEU A 18 2.85 -8.54 5.92
N LYS A 19 4.10 -8.62 6.39
CA LYS A 19 4.42 -8.81 7.80
C LYS A 19 5.21 -7.61 8.32
N TYR A 20 4.87 -7.17 9.53
CA TYR A 20 5.56 -6.10 10.23
C TYR A 20 5.41 -6.33 11.73
N ASP A 21 6.28 -5.72 12.51
CA ASP A 21 6.23 -5.84 13.97
C ASP A 21 4.92 -5.29 14.53
N ALA A 22 4.32 -5.99 15.50
CA ALA A 22 3.04 -5.60 16.09
C ALA A 22 3.10 -4.25 16.83
N GLY A 23 4.29 -3.82 17.27
CA GLY A 23 4.54 -2.51 17.87
C GLY A 23 4.71 -1.38 16.86
N ALA A 24 4.83 -1.67 15.56
CA ALA A 24 4.98 -0.67 14.51
C ALA A 24 3.63 -0.03 14.12
N THR A 25 3.02 0.67 15.08
CA THR A 25 1.73 1.35 14.90
C THR A 25 1.77 2.40 13.79
N ASP A 26 2.93 2.99 13.55
CA ASP A 26 3.15 3.97 12.48
C ASP A 26 2.78 3.40 11.11
N ILE A 27 3.15 2.15 10.83
CA ILE A 27 2.85 1.49 9.55
C ILE A 27 1.34 1.34 9.39
N THR A 28 0.66 0.83 10.42
CA THR A 28 -0.80 0.67 10.42
C THR A 28 -1.51 2.03 10.25
N GLN A 29 -1.10 3.06 10.99
CA GLN A 29 -1.67 4.41 10.88
C GLN A 29 -1.45 5.01 9.48
N SER A 30 -0.27 4.78 8.89
CA SER A 30 0.06 5.21 7.51
C SER A 30 -0.92 4.66 6.49
N PHE A 31 -1.22 3.36 6.57
CA PHE A 31 -2.16 2.70 5.66
C PHE A 31 -3.60 3.17 5.89
N MET A 32 -3.99 3.42 7.14
CA MET A 32 -5.31 3.96 7.47
C MET A 32 -5.49 5.42 7.01
N ALA A 33 -4.41 6.18 6.82
CA ALA A 33 -4.47 7.55 6.32
C ALA A 33 -4.81 7.66 4.82
N ILE A 34 -4.74 6.56 4.06
CA ILE A 34 -5.05 6.50 2.63
C ILE A 34 -6.56 6.37 2.41
N ARG A 35 -7.13 7.33 1.68
CA ARG A 35 -8.57 7.47 1.45
C ARG A 35 -8.89 7.35 -0.03
N LYS A 36 -10.03 6.75 -0.36
CA LYS A 36 -10.59 6.82 -1.71
C LYS A 36 -11.28 8.16 -1.90
N THR A 37 -10.90 8.89 -2.93
CA THR A 37 -11.45 10.21 -3.28
C THR A 37 -11.86 10.23 -4.74
N MET A 38 -12.72 11.17 -5.13
CA MET A 38 -13.09 11.35 -6.53
C MET A 38 -12.14 12.36 -7.18
N THR A 39 -11.75 12.10 -8.43
CA THR A 39 -11.00 13.10 -9.20
C THR A 39 -11.87 14.35 -9.37
N SER A 40 -11.24 15.50 -9.55
CA SER A 40 -11.91 16.79 -9.75
C SER A 40 -12.90 16.80 -10.93
N SER A 41 -12.76 15.89 -11.89
CA SER A 41 -13.70 15.69 -13.00
C SER A 41 -14.88 14.75 -12.67
N GLY A 42 -14.94 14.16 -11.48
CA GLY A 42 -16.00 13.24 -11.03
C GLY A 42 -16.08 11.90 -11.78
N ARG A 43 -15.26 11.69 -12.82
CA ARG A 43 -15.30 10.51 -13.70
C ARG A 43 -14.51 9.32 -13.18
N SER A 44 -13.62 9.51 -12.21
CA SER A 44 -12.75 8.43 -11.73
C SER A 44 -12.52 8.55 -10.24
N SER A 45 -12.45 7.42 -9.56
CA SER A 45 -11.96 7.37 -8.19
C SER A 45 -10.43 7.28 -8.18
N THR A 46 -9.80 8.08 -7.35
CA THR A 46 -8.36 8.04 -7.05
C THR A 46 -8.17 7.83 -5.55
N TYR A 47 -6.92 7.71 -5.11
CA TYR A 47 -6.57 7.58 -3.70
C TYR A 47 -5.68 8.74 -3.28
N GLU A 48 -5.93 9.28 -2.09
CA GLU A 48 -5.16 10.36 -1.50
C GLU A 48 -4.79 10.04 -0.04
N ALA A 49 -3.59 10.48 0.36
CA ALA A 49 -3.20 10.51 1.76
C ALA A 49 -3.66 11.85 2.36
N SER A 50 -4.22 11.80 3.57
CA SER A 50 -4.45 13.03 4.33
C SER A 50 -3.12 13.68 4.70
N ARG A 51 -3.03 15.01 4.66
CA ARG A 51 -1.81 15.80 4.96
C ARG A 51 -1.87 16.50 6.31
N SER A 52 -2.36 15.81 7.34
CA SER A 52 -2.32 16.31 8.71
C SER A 52 -0.97 15.96 9.35
N GLU A 53 -0.53 16.69 10.38
CA GLU A 53 0.72 16.37 11.12
C GLU A 53 0.69 14.95 11.70
N GLU A 54 -0.49 14.48 12.13
CA GLU A 54 -0.76 13.09 12.54
C GLU A 54 -0.67 12.08 11.37
N ALA A 55 -0.80 12.56 10.14
CA ALA A 55 -0.67 11.80 8.91
C ALA A 55 0.72 11.93 8.26
N SER A 56 1.71 12.49 8.97
CA SER A 56 3.12 12.51 8.56
C SER A 56 3.70 11.10 8.31
N HIS A 57 2.96 10.05 8.68
CA HIS A 57 3.30 8.66 8.40
C HIS A 57 2.79 8.19 7.03
N ALA A 58 1.89 8.91 6.35
CA ALA A 58 1.32 8.46 5.08
C ALA A 58 2.36 8.27 3.95
N ASP A 59 3.52 8.91 4.05
CA ASP A 59 4.65 8.69 3.15
C ASP A 59 5.23 7.27 3.28
N ILE A 60 5.19 6.66 4.47
CA ILE A 60 5.58 5.26 4.70
C ILE A 60 4.68 4.32 3.90
N ALA A 61 3.36 4.59 3.89
CA ALA A 61 2.43 3.80 3.09
C ALA A 61 2.72 3.95 1.59
N TRP A 62 2.94 5.16 1.08
CA TRP A 62 3.28 5.36 -0.33
C TRP A 62 4.61 4.71 -0.70
N ALA A 63 5.63 4.80 0.15
CA ALA A 63 6.92 4.14 -0.05
C ALA A 63 6.78 2.61 -0.08
N THR A 64 6.03 2.04 0.86
CA THR A 64 5.76 0.60 0.92
C THR A 64 4.98 0.14 -0.32
N MET A 65 3.97 0.90 -0.74
CA MET A 65 3.21 0.61 -1.95
C MET A 65 4.07 0.72 -3.23
N HIS A 66 5.04 1.63 -3.25
CA HIS A 66 6.02 1.72 -4.33
C HIS A 66 6.97 0.51 -4.34
N ALA A 67 7.43 0.07 -3.17
CA ALA A 67 8.25 -1.14 -3.05
C ALA A 67 7.47 -2.38 -3.54
N LEU A 68 6.21 -2.52 -3.14
CA LEU A 68 5.29 -3.58 -3.57
C LEU A 68 5.01 -3.59 -5.08
N LEU A 69 5.07 -2.43 -5.74
CA LEU A 69 4.88 -2.32 -7.18
C LEU A 69 6.15 -2.71 -7.95
N ASN A 70 7.33 -2.40 -7.39
CA ASN A 70 8.63 -2.73 -7.99
C ASN A 70 9.10 -4.15 -7.70
N GLU A 71 8.48 -4.86 -6.75
CA GLU A 71 8.65 -6.30 -6.66
C GLU A 71 8.13 -6.95 -7.97
N PRO A 72 8.95 -7.75 -8.68
CA PRO A 72 8.51 -8.37 -9.92
C PRO A 72 7.26 -9.18 -9.64
N LEU A 73 6.18 -8.88 -10.37
CA LEU A 73 5.01 -9.73 -10.45
C LEU A 73 5.47 -11.11 -10.93
N SER A 74 5.73 -12.02 -10.01
CA SER A 74 5.65 -13.46 -10.27
C SER A 74 4.16 -13.82 -10.44
N ALA A 75 3.50 -13.16 -11.40
CA ALA A 75 2.14 -13.40 -11.85
C ALA A 75 2.13 -13.80 -13.34
N GLY A 76 3.26 -14.35 -13.82
CA GLY A 76 3.41 -14.97 -15.14
C GLY A 76 4.10 -16.34 -15.09
N SER A 77 4.44 -16.85 -13.90
CA SER A 77 4.97 -18.19 -13.70
C SER A 77 4.19 -18.78 -12.54
N GLY A 78 3.64 -19.99 -12.70
CA GLY A 78 2.83 -20.71 -11.71
C GLY A 78 3.58 -21.13 -10.45
N MET A 79 4.50 -20.29 -9.97
CA MET A 79 5.21 -20.41 -8.72
C MET A 79 4.59 -19.39 -7.76
N HIS A 80 3.73 -19.87 -6.86
CA HIS A 80 3.29 -19.10 -5.69
C HIS A 80 4.51 -18.77 -4.83
N SER A 81 5.17 -17.66 -5.15
CA SER A 81 6.25 -17.12 -4.32
C SER A 81 5.58 -16.32 -3.22
N THR A 82 5.48 -16.89 -2.03
CA THR A 82 5.13 -16.14 -0.81
C THR A 82 6.30 -15.22 -0.48
N SER A 83 6.42 -14.10 -1.20
CA SER A 83 7.32 -13.02 -0.81
C SER A 83 6.76 -12.40 0.47
N ILE A 84 7.39 -12.73 1.59
CA ILE A 84 7.16 -12.05 2.86
C ILE A 84 8.01 -10.78 2.81
N LEU A 85 7.35 -9.64 2.72
CA LEU A 85 8.00 -8.35 2.94
C LEU A 85 8.03 -8.12 4.45
N ASP A 86 9.25 -8.07 4.99
CA ASP A 86 9.57 -7.71 6.36
C ASP A 86 10.12 -6.28 6.36
N ILE A 87 9.53 -5.42 7.19
CA ILE A 87 9.94 -4.01 7.32
C ILE A 87 10.56 -3.90 8.72
N ASN A 88 11.89 -3.91 8.79
CA ASN A 88 12.69 -3.77 10.03
C ASN A 88 13.32 -2.38 10.10
#